data_AF-A0A5R9RAB2-F1
#
_entry.id   AF-A0A5R9RAB2-F1
#
_cell.length_a   1.000
_cell.length_b   1.000
_cell.length_c   1.000
_cell.angle_alpha   90.00
_cell.angle_beta   90.00
_cell.angle_gamma   90.00
#
_symmetry.space_group_name_H-M   'P 1'
#
loop_
_entity.id
_entity.type
_entity.pdbx_description
1 polymer ?
#
loop_
_entity_poly.entity_id
_entity_poly.type
_entity_poly.pdbx_seq_one_letter_code
_entity_poly.pdbx_strand_id
1 'polypeptide(L)'
;MKLSSRIALKSVATLLALSVSAAAIAGPHGGPGEPGGPGEPGGPGPGPYHGWGPGHGYGLPDYAREVWIGSMLYFVAAGTYYLWNADRRQYVAVETPPAVQAAPTTSYEVIAYPASGQSPEQQSRDRYECHTWAVGQSGFDPAAATQAPPAGQSDTYRRALGACLSGRGYSIN
;
A
#
# COMPACT_ATOMS: atom_id res chain seq x y z
N MET A 1 54.82 35.82 4.19
CA MET A 1 54.92 36.17 2.76
C MET A 1 53.62 35.72 2.07
N LYS A 2 53.06 36.59 1.22
CA LYS A 2 51.83 36.48 0.40
C LYS A 2 51.90 35.26 -0.56
N LEU A 3 50.85 34.66 -1.15
CA LEU A 3 49.74 35.16 -1.98
C LEU A 3 48.60 34.10 -1.97
N SER A 4 47.36 34.38 -1.57
CA SER A 4 46.19 34.82 -2.36
C SER A 4 46.17 34.48 -3.86
N SER A 5 45.21 33.65 -4.30
CA SER A 5 44.64 33.73 -5.66
C SER A 5 43.16 33.38 -5.63
N ARG A 6 42.32 34.41 -5.70
CA ARG A 6 40.90 34.32 -6.08
C ARG A 6 40.85 34.47 -7.60
N ILE A 7 40.29 33.51 -8.32
CA ILE A 7 40.02 33.67 -9.76
C ILE A 7 38.51 33.76 -9.99
N ALA A 8 38.20 34.77 -10.79
CA ALA A 8 36.92 35.40 -11.02
C ALA A 8 35.85 34.52 -11.70
N LEU A 9 34.61 34.90 -11.40
CA LEU A 9 33.39 34.65 -12.16
C LEU A 9 33.59 34.73 -13.68
N LYS A 10 32.99 33.78 -14.40
CA LYS A 10 32.46 34.03 -15.75
C LYS A 10 31.04 33.46 -15.83
N SER A 11 30.08 34.36 -15.83
CA SER A 11 28.68 34.13 -16.13
C SER A 11 28.54 33.62 -17.57
N VAL A 12 27.89 32.48 -17.76
CA VAL A 12 27.29 32.11 -19.05
C VAL A 12 25.84 31.75 -18.76
N ALA A 13 24.98 32.75 -18.94
CA ALA A 13 23.55 32.58 -18.97
C ALA A 13 23.18 31.92 -20.31
N THR A 14 22.78 30.65 -20.28
CA THR A 14 22.20 29.99 -21.46
C THR A 14 20.69 29.95 -21.27
N LEU A 15 20.01 30.93 -21.88
CA LEU A 15 18.57 30.96 -22.08
C LEU A 15 18.20 29.85 -23.06
N LEU A 16 17.58 28.77 -22.57
CA LEU A 16 16.85 27.82 -23.43
C LEU A 16 15.35 28.01 -23.18
N ALA A 17 14.75 28.87 -24.00
CA ALA A 17 13.30 29.06 -24.07
C ALA A 17 12.72 27.98 -25.01
N LEU A 18 11.90 27.06 -24.50
CA LEU A 18 11.12 26.16 -25.35
C LEU A 18 9.65 26.08 -24.88
N SER A 19 8.80 26.62 -25.75
CA SER A 19 7.43 26.23 -26.09
C SER A 19 6.38 26.14 -24.99
N VAL A 20 5.60 27.21 -24.87
CA VAL A 20 4.22 27.19 -24.35
C VAL A 20 3.32 26.56 -25.42
N SER A 21 2.67 25.45 -25.11
CA SER A 21 1.51 24.96 -25.87
C SER A 21 0.24 25.30 -25.10
N ALA A 22 -0.46 26.34 -25.54
CA ALA A 22 -1.81 26.65 -25.10
C ALA A 22 -2.79 25.70 -25.77
N ALA A 23 -3.51 24.89 -24.98
CA ALA A 23 -4.72 24.23 -25.45
C ALA A 23 -5.91 25.19 -25.24
N ALA A 24 -6.61 25.46 -26.32
CA ALA A 24 -7.68 26.43 -26.42
C ALA A 24 -8.90 26.08 -25.54
N ILE A 25 -9.46 27.12 -24.94
CA ILE A 25 -10.82 27.16 -24.40
C ILE A 25 -11.84 27.08 -25.54
N ALA A 26 -12.83 26.20 -25.42
CA ALA A 26 -14.05 26.27 -26.23
C ALA A 26 -15.24 25.81 -25.39
N GLY A 27 -16.22 26.68 -25.28
CA GLY A 27 -17.62 26.39 -24.97
C GLY A 27 -18.45 27.61 -25.42
N PRO A 28 -19.78 27.64 -25.25
CA PRO A 28 -20.85 26.62 -25.37
C PRO A 28 -21.44 26.64 -26.83
N HIS A 29 -22.44 25.87 -27.28
CA HIS A 29 -23.90 26.06 -27.15
C HIS A 29 -24.68 24.88 -27.80
N GLY A 30 -25.81 24.48 -27.20
CA GLY A 30 -27.04 24.11 -27.93
C GLY A 30 -27.49 22.64 -27.96
N GLY A 31 -28.65 22.36 -27.35
CA GLY A 31 -29.56 21.28 -27.77
C GLY A 31 -30.23 20.46 -26.64
N PRO A 32 -31.57 20.44 -26.53
CA PRO A 32 -32.31 19.48 -25.70
C PRO A 32 -32.78 18.27 -26.51
N GLY A 33 -32.59 17.08 -25.94
CA GLY A 33 -33.02 15.76 -26.46
C GLY A 33 -32.17 14.70 -25.76
N GLU A 34 -32.60 13.53 -25.31
CA GLU A 34 -33.83 12.76 -25.33
C GLU A 34 -33.72 11.77 -24.13
N PRO A 35 -34.81 11.10 -23.69
CA PRO A 35 -34.73 10.08 -22.66
C PRO A 35 -34.26 8.73 -23.25
N GLY A 36 -32.99 8.39 -23.07
CA GLY A 36 -32.47 7.00 -23.21
C GLY A 36 -32.35 6.40 -21.81
N GLY A 37 -32.94 5.26 -21.46
CA GLY A 37 -32.62 3.93 -21.97
C GLY A 37 -32.00 3.13 -20.80
N PRO A 38 -32.37 1.86 -20.56
CA PRO A 38 -31.90 1.11 -19.39
C PRO A 38 -30.38 0.88 -19.46
N GLY A 39 -29.69 1.09 -18.35
CA GLY A 39 -28.23 1.11 -18.26
C GLY A 39 -27.55 -0.17 -18.74
N GLU A 40 -26.57 0.00 -19.62
CA GLU A 40 -25.54 -1.00 -19.94
C GLU A 40 -24.29 -0.79 -19.05
N PRO A 41 -23.21 -1.57 -19.20
CA PRO A 41 -22.93 -2.75 -18.41
C PRO A 41 -21.76 -2.50 -17.44
N GLY A 42 -21.82 -3.13 -16.27
CA GLY A 42 -20.67 -3.20 -15.36
C GLY A 42 -19.43 -3.71 -16.10
N GLY A 43 -18.27 -3.10 -15.77
CA GLY A 43 -16.99 -3.32 -16.46
C GLY A 43 -16.51 -4.78 -16.48
N PRO A 44 -15.34 -5.05 -17.08
CA PRO A 44 -14.80 -6.40 -17.22
C PRO A 44 -14.39 -6.96 -15.85
N GLY A 45 -15.36 -7.48 -15.11
CA GLY A 45 -15.13 -8.42 -14.04
C GLY A 45 -14.62 -9.74 -14.64
N PRO A 46 -13.80 -10.51 -13.91
CA PRO A 46 -13.49 -11.87 -14.34
C PRO A 46 -14.82 -12.63 -14.49
N GLY A 47 -15.05 -13.16 -15.69
CA GLY A 47 -16.32 -13.76 -16.10
C GLY A 47 -16.79 -14.91 -15.21
N PRO A 48 -18.01 -15.42 -15.44
CA PRO A 48 -18.66 -16.40 -14.59
C PRO A 48 -17.96 -17.75 -14.74
N TYR A 49 -16.89 -17.97 -13.98
CA TYR A 49 -16.40 -19.31 -13.74
C TYR A 49 -17.42 -19.97 -12.83
N HIS A 50 -18.20 -20.89 -13.41
CA HIS A 50 -18.99 -21.86 -12.67
C HIS A 50 -18.03 -22.71 -11.81
N GLY A 51 -17.66 -22.18 -10.65
CA GLY A 51 -16.87 -22.87 -9.65
C GLY A 51 -17.70 -24.03 -9.10
N TRP A 52 -17.16 -25.24 -9.21
CA TRP A 52 -17.73 -26.44 -8.62
C TRP A 52 -17.65 -26.35 -7.09
N GLY A 53 -18.63 -25.68 -6.51
CA GLY A 53 -18.81 -25.56 -5.07
C GLY A 53 -20.27 -25.21 -4.78
N PRO A 54 -20.79 -25.56 -3.60
CA PRO A 54 -22.03 -24.94 -3.15
C PRO A 54 -21.77 -23.44 -3.11
N GLY A 55 -22.67 -22.62 -3.63
CA GLY A 55 -22.55 -21.18 -3.47
C GLY A 55 -22.86 -20.75 -2.02
N HIS A 56 -23.32 -19.51 -1.89
CA HIS A 56 -23.91 -18.98 -0.67
C HIS A 56 -25.13 -19.84 -0.21
N GLY A 57 -25.31 -20.00 1.11
CA GLY A 57 -26.37 -20.82 1.72
C GLY A 57 -25.82 -21.87 2.71
N TYR A 58 -26.63 -22.88 3.05
CA TYR A 58 -26.23 -24.03 3.89
C TYR A 58 -25.70 -23.66 5.29
N GLY A 59 -26.31 -22.67 5.92
CA GLY A 59 -25.96 -22.21 7.28
C GLY A 59 -24.79 -21.24 7.34
N LEU A 60 -24.24 -20.81 6.20
CA LEU A 60 -23.30 -19.68 6.17
C LEU A 60 -24.01 -18.37 6.51
N PRO A 61 -23.36 -17.46 7.27
CA PRO A 61 -23.85 -16.10 7.43
C PRO A 61 -23.97 -15.38 6.08
N ASP A 62 -24.98 -14.53 5.92
CA ASP A 62 -25.25 -13.81 4.65
C ASP A 62 -24.10 -12.90 4.22
N TYR A 63 -23.25 -12.47 5.16
CA TYR A 63 -22.06 -11.66 4.91
C TYR A 63 -20.79 -12.49 4.66
N ALA A 64 -20.90 -13.82 4.52
CA ALA A 64 -19.77 -14.67 4.17
C ALA A 64 -19.25 -14.34 2.76
N ARG A 65 -17.93 -14.18 2.64
CA ARG A 65 -17.26 -13.93 1.35
C ARG A 65 -16.44 -15.14 0.91
N GLU A 66 -16.34 -15.32 -0.40
CA GLU A 66 -15.46 -16.31 -1.02
C GLU A 66 -14.00 -15.84 -1.02
N VAL A 67 -13.08 -16.72 -0.64
CA VAL A 67 -11.64 -16.47 -0.66
C VAL A 67 -10.91 -17.73 -1.11
N TRP A 68 -10.06 -17.60 -2.11
CA TRP A 68 -9.14 -18.66 -2.52
C TRP A 68 -7.85 -18.59 -1.70
N ILE A 69 -7.48 -19.69 -1.05
CA ILE A 69 -6.21 -19.83 -0.33
C ILE A 69 -5.50 -21.06 -0.88
N GLY A 70 -4.38 -20.83 -1.57
CA GLY A 70 -3.76 -21.86 -2.41
C GLY A 70 -4.74 -22.29 -3.51
N SER A 71 -5.07 -23.59 -3.55
CA SER A 71 -6.00 -24.18 -4.53
C SER A 71 -7.37 -24.52 -3.95
N MET A 72 -7.69 -24.07 -2.73
CA MET A 72 -8.96 -24.38 -2.05
C MET A 72 -9.81 -23.12 -1.92
N LEU A 73 -11.11 -23.27 -2.24
CA LEU A 73 -12.12 -22.24 -2.00
C LEU A 73 -12.58 -22.30 -0.55
N TYR A 74 -12.40 -21.21 0.18
CA TYR A 74 -12.91 -21.00 1.52
C TYR A 74 -14.05 -19.96 1.48
N PHE A 75 -14.95 -20.08 2.44
CA PHE A 75 -15.83 -18.97 2.83
C PHE A 75 -15.35 -18.39 4.15
N VAL A 76 -15.44 -17.07 4.31
CA VAL A 76 -15.03 -16.42 5.56
C VAL A 76 -16.09 -15.43 6.04
N ALA A 77 -16.45 -15.57 7.31
CA ALA A 77 -17.43 -14.73 7.99
C ALA A 77 -16.93 -14.42 9.40
N ALA A 78 -16.83 -13.13 9.76
CA ALA A 78 -16.39 -12.65 11.07
C ALA A 78 -15.04 -13.26 11.51
N GLY A 79 -14.12 -13.46 10.56
CA GLY A 79 -12.80 -14.04 10.82
C GLY A 79 -12.77 -15.57 10.93
N THR A 80 -13.91 -16.25 10.87
CA THR A 80 -13.99 -17.73 10.85
C THR A 80 -13.95 -18.23 9.42
N TYR A 81 -13.12 -19.24 9.17
CA TYR A 81 -13.00 -19.88 7.86
C TYR A 81 -13.88 -21.11 7.79
N TYR A 82 -14.55 -21.30 6.66
CA TYR A 82 -15.48 -22.38 6.41
C TYR A 82 -15.09 -23.13 5.14
N LEU A 83 -15.17 -24.46 5.19
CA LEU A 83 -15.03 -25.34 4.05
C LEU A 83 -16.31 -26.15 3.84
N TRP A 84 -16.59 -26.48 2.59
CA TRP A 84 -17.70 -27.37 2.27
C TRP A 84 -17.37 -28.81 2.69
N ASN A 85 -18.20 -29.39 3.53
CA ASN A 85 -18.19 -30.82 3.79
C ASN A 85 -19.22 -31.50 2.88
N ALA A 86 -18.74 -32.27 1.89
CA ALA A 86 -19.60 -32.91 0.89
C ALA A 86 -20.50 -34.00 1.49
N ASP A 87 -20.00 -34.77 2.47
CA ASP A 87 -20.74 -35.87 3.08
C ASP A 87 -21.97 -35.36 3.85
N ARG A 88 -21.79 -34.25 4.57
CA ARG A 88 -22.83 -33.64 5.42
C ARG A 88 -23.60 -32.53 4.72
N ARG A 89 -23.19 -32.16 3.49
CA ARG A 89 -23.74 -31.07 2.70
C ARG A 89 -23.89 -29.76 3.50
N GLN A 90 -22.87 -29.42 4.27
CA GLN A 90 -22.86 -28.22 5.11
C GLN A 90 -21.48 -27.58 5.13
N TYR A 91 -21.45 -26.29 5.42
CA TYR A 91 -20.22 -25.59 5.74
C TYR A 91 -19.79 -25.89 7.17
N VAL A 92 -18.52 -26.27 7.34
CA VAL A 92 -17.92 -26.50 8.65
C VAL A 92 -16.88 -25.43 8.91
N ALA A 93 -16.95 -24.81 10.10
CA ALA A 93 -15.89 -23.95 10.57
C ALA A 93 -14.62 -24.78 10.73
N VAL A 94 -13.55 -24.33 10.10
CA VAL A 94 -12.23 -24.95 10.18
C VAL A 94 -11.28 -24.05 10.93
N GLU A 95 -10.19 -24.63 11.40
CA GLU A 95 -9.06 -23.84 11.86
C GLU A 95 -8.62 -22.91 10.72
N THR A 96 -8.16 -21.74 11.11
CA THR A 96 -7.62 -20.76 10.17
C THR A 96 -6.57 -21.48 9.29
N PRO A 97 -6.52 -21.29 7.96
CA PRO A 97 -5.63 -22.09 7.08
C PRO A 97 -4.14 -21.74 7.25
N PRO A 98 -3.19 -22.69 7.31
CA PRO A 98 -1.75 -22.45 7.60
C PRO A 98 -1.12 -21.24 6.90
N ALA A 99 -1.46 -21.04 5.62
CA ALA A 99 -0.97 -19.91 4.83
C ALA A 99 -1.39 -18.52 5.37
N VAL A 100 -2.53 -18.45 6.06
CA VAL A 100 -3.04 -17.24 6.71
C VAL A 100 -2.42 -17.04 8.10
N GLN A 101 -2.11 -18.11 8.87
CA GLN A 101 -1.43 -17.97 10.17
C GLN A 101 0.03 -17.62 9.97
N ALA A 102 0.64 -18.19 8.93
CA ALA A 102 2.01 -17.91 8.53
C ALA A 102 2.14 -16.62 7.71
N ALA A 103 1.04 -15.93 7.43
CA ALA A 103 1.13 -14.58 6.89
C ALA A 103 1.92 -13.75 7.91
N PRO A 104 3.07 -13.19 7.52
CA PRO A 104 3.82 -12.37 8.45
C PRO A 104 2.89 -11.25 8.90
N THR A 105 2.78 -11.03 10.21
CA THR A 105 2.34 -9.74 10.72
C THR A 105 3.31 -8.74 10.11
N THR A 106 2.88 -8.01 9.08
CA THR A 106 3.78 -7.12 8.35
C THR A 106 4.12 -5.93 9.24
N SER A 107 5.08 -6.12 10.16
CA SER A 107 5.63 -5.05 10.96
C SER A 107 6.71 -4.38 10.14
N TYR A 108 6.38 -3.20 9.62
CA TYR A 108 7.35 -2.31 8.96
C TYR A 108 8.20 -1.53 9.97
N GLU A 109 7.96 -1.76 11.26
CA GLU A 109 8.67 -1.15 12.36
C GLU A 109 10.14 -1.59 12.38
N VAL A 110 11.01 -0.61 12.57
CA VAL A 110 12.42 -0.83 12.88
C VAL A 110 12.60 -0.60 14.38
N ILE A 111 12.93 -1.66 15.11
CA ILE A 111 13.21 -1.58 16.54
C ILE A 111 14.58 -0.94 16.73
N ALA A 112 14.60 0.25 17.32
CA ALA A 112 15.80 1.04 17.50
C ALA A 112 15.95 1.50 18.96
N TYR A 113 17.14 1.26 19.52
CA TYR A 113 17.52 1.56 20.90
C TYR A 113 18.44 2.78 20.97
N PRO A 114 18.26 3.68 21.94
CA PRO A 114 19.15 4.82 22.12
C PRO A 114 20.57 4.35 22.49
N ALA A 115 21.59 4.73 21.72
CA ALA A 115 22.98 4.36 21.99
C ALA A 115 23.81 5.51 22.59
N SER A 116 23.29 6.75 22.57
CA SER A 116 24.03 7.96 22.95
C SER A 116 23.31 8.82 24.00
N GLY A 117 22.39 8.23 24.77
CA GLY A 117 21.68 8.93 25.85
C GLY A 117 20.51 9.82 25.39
N GLN A 118 19.88 9.51 24.25
CA GLN A 118 18.72 10.26 23.74
C GLN A 118 17.55 10.21 24.75
N SER A 119 17.01 11.38 25.13
CA SER A 119 15.85 11.45 26.03
C SER A 119 14.59 10.88 25.37
N PRO A 120 13.57 10.44 26.13
CA PRO A 120 12.32 9.95 25.57
C PRO A 120 11.66 10.90 24.56
N GLU A 121 11.71 12.21 24.84
CA GLU A 121 11.16 13.25 23.96
C GLU A 121 11.96 13.36 22.66
N GLN A 122 13.29 13.27 22.75
CA GLN A 122 14.15 13.21 21.56
C GLN A 122 13.87 11.95 20.74
N GLN A 123 13.70 10.80 21.39
CA GLN A 123 13.37 9.55 20.70
C GLN A 123 12.05 9.62 19.96
N SER A 124 11.02 10.21 20.56
CA SER A 124 9.73 10.41 19.90
C SER A 124 9.87 11.28 18.64
N ARG A 125 10.55 12.42 18.77
CA ARG A 125 10.81 13.33 17.65
C ARG A 125 11.63 12.66 16.54
N ASP A 126 12.71 11.98 16.91
CA ASP A 126 13.59 11.28 15.95
C ASP A 126 12.83 10.18 15.20
N ARG A 127 11.99 9.39 15.89
CA ARG A 127 11.14 8.36 15.26
C ARG A 127 10.17 8.98 14.26
N TYR A 128 9.53 10.10 14.61
CA TYR A 128 8.61 10.79 13.71
C TYR A 128 9.31 11.36 12.47
N GLU A 129 10.45 12.05 12.65
CA GLU A 129 11.23 12.61 11.55
C GLU A 129 11.76 11.51 10.63
N CYS A 130 12.27 10.42 11.19
CA CYS A 130 12.77 9.28 10.42
C CYS A 130 11.66 8.50 9.72
N HIS A 131 10.47 8.38 10.32
CA HIS A 131 9.28 7.85 9.65
C HIS A 131 8.95 8.69 8.41
N THR A 132 8.85 10.01 8.57
CA THR A 132 8.51 10.93 7.48
C THR A 132 9.53 10.84 6.34
N TRP A 133 10.82 10.76 6.68
CA TRP A 133 11.89 10.56 5.71
C TRP A 133 11.75 9.24 4.96
N ALA A 134 11.50 8.14 5.67
CA ALA A 134 11.33 6.81 5.08
C ALA A 134 10.12 6.71 4.15
N VAL A 135 9.01 7.38 4.49
CA VAL A 135 7.85 7.52 3.58
C VAL A 135 8.28 8.22 2.29
N GLY A 136 9.00 9.34 2.40
CA GLY A 136 9.50 10.08 1.24
C GLY A 136 10.45 9.27 0.34
N GLN A 137 11.26 8.37 0.91
CA GLN A 137 12.16 7.51 0.14
C GLN A 137 11.45 6.32 -0.54
N SER A 138 10.40 5.79 0.08
CA SER A 138 9.77 4.54 -0.36
C SER A 138 8.47 4.74 -1.14
N GLY A 139 7.81 5.89 -0.97
CA GLY A 139 6.43 6.11 -1.43
C GLY A 139 5.38 5.32 -0.64
N PHE A 140 5.76 4.67 0.46
CA PHE A 140 4.90 3.84 1.29
C PHE A 140 4.80 4.41 2.71
N ASP A 141 3.56 4.61 3.18
CA ASP A 141 3.27 4.95 4.58
C ASP A 141 2.55 3.80 5.29
N PRO A 142 3.22 3.11 6.24
CA PRO A 142 2.59 2.03 7.00
C PRO A 142 1.46 2.51 7.92
N ALA A 143 1.42 3.79 8.31
CA ALA A 143 0.36 4.33 9.17
C ALA A 143 -0.97 4.50 8.42
N ALA A 144 -0.93 4.64 7.08
CA ALA A 144 -2.10 4.78 6.22
C ALA A 144 -2.44 3.49 5.45
N ALA A 145 -1.63 2.44 5.60
CA ALA A 145 -1.76 1.22 4.82
C ALA A 145 -2.95 0.37 5.27
N THR A 146 -3.92 0.17 4.38
CA THR A 146 -5.02 -0.80 4.57
C THR A 146 -4.78 -2.13 3.87
N GLN A 147 -3.76 -2.20 3.02
CA GLN A 147 -3.36 -3.36 2.23
C GLN A 147 -1.84 -3.49 2.24
N ALA A 148 -1.34 -4.71 2.02
CA ALA A 148 0.10 -4.95 1.94
C ALA A 148 0.70 -4.19 0.73
N PRO A 149 1.79 -3.42 0.92
CA PRO A 149 2.46 -2.75 -0.18
C PRO A 149 3.23 -3.76 -1.04
N PRO A 150 3.63 -3.38 -2.27
CA PRO A 150 4.61 -4.14 -3.02
C PRO A 150 5.89 -4.34 -2.21
N ALA A 151 6.47 -5.54 -2.23
CA ALA A 151 7.61 -5.91 -1.38
C ALA A 151 8.81 -4.94 -1.49
N GLY A 152 9.06 -4.39 -2.68
CA GLY A 152 10.15 -3.42 -2.87
C GLY A 152 9.96 -2.09 -2.12
N GLN A 153 8.72 -1.64 -1.93
CA GLN A 153 8.44 -0.39 -1.22
C GLN A 153 8.60 -0.56 0.29
N SER A 154 8.06 -1.64 0.86
CA SER A 154 8.24 -1.95 2.29
C SER A 154 9.69 -2.21 2.66
N ASP A 155 10.46 -2.87 1.79
CA ASP A 155 11.90 -3.07 2.00
C ASP A 155 12.70 -1.77 1.92
N THR A 156 12.33 -0.86 1.02
CA THR A 156 12.94 0.47 0.93
C THR A 156 12.60 1.30 2.16
N TYR A 157 11.34 1.26 2.62
CA TYR A 157 10.89 1.93 3.83
C TYR A 157 11.69 1.49 5.06
N ARG A 158 11.79 0.17 5.31
CA ARG A 158 12.52 -0.35 6.47
C ARG A 158 14.01 0.03 6.44
N ARG A 159 14.65 -0.06 5.28
CA ARG A 159 16.05 0.33 5.12
C ARG A 159 16.27 1.82 5.34
N ALA A 160 15.38 2.66 4.81
CA ALA A 160 15.44 4.10 5.03
C ALA A 160 15.20 4.44 6.51
N LEU A 161 14.15 3.92 7.13
CA LEU A 161 13.86 4.16 8.54
C LEU A 161 15.06 3.77 9.42
N GLY A 162 15.64 2.60 9.16
CA GLY A 162 16.84 2.15 9.87
C GLY A 162 18.06 3.04 9.64
N ALA A 163 18.35 3.42 8.39
CA ALA A 163 19.48 4.30 8.09
C ALA A 163 19.37 5.66 8.78
N CYS A 164 18.17 6.25 8.82
CA CYS A 164 17.95 7.51 9.51
C CYS A 164 18.18 7.39 11.03
N LEU A 165 17.63 6.34 11.65
CA LEU A 165 17.80 6.10 13.08
C LEU A 165 19.26 5.80 13.42
N SER A 166 19.94 4.95 12.66
CA SER A 166 21.39 4.71 12.85
C SER A 166 22.21 6.00 12.73
N GLY A 167 21.89 6.87 11.76
CA GLY A 167 22.55 8.17 11.60
C GLY A 167 22.34 9.13 12.79
N ARG A 168 21.28 8.92 13.59
CA ARG A 168 20.99 9.67 14.82
C ARG A 168 21.56 9.04 16.09
N GLY A 169 22.36 7.98 15.95
CA GLY A 169 22.98 7.28 17.07
C GLY A 169 22.04 6.30 17.78
N TYR A 170 21.10 5.70 17.05
CA TYR A 170 20.35 4.56 17.53
C TYR A 170 21.02 3.26 17.07
N SER A 171 21.01 2.25 17.94
CA SER A 171 21.37 0.88 17.60
C SER A 171 20.14 0.13 17.13
N ILE A 172 20.28 -0.60 16.02
CA ILE A 172 19.24 -1.44 15.43
C ILE A 172 19.77 -2.87 15.48
N ASN A 173 18.95 -3.81 15.97
CA ASN A 173 19.25 -5.25 16.05
C ASN A 173 18.24 -6.05 15.24
#